data_AF-A0A7Y3AT47-F1
#
_entry.id   AF-A0A7Y3AT47-F1
#
_cell.length_a   1.000
_cell.length_b   1.000
_cell.length_c   1.000
_cell.angle_alpha   90.00
_cell.angle_beta   90.00
_cell.angle_gamma   90.00
#
_symmetry.space_group_name_H-M   'P 1'
#
loop_
_entity.id
_entity.type
_entity.pdbx_description
1 polymer ?
#
loop_
_entity_poly.entity_id
_entity_poly.type
_entity_poly.pdbx_seq_one_letter_code
_entity_poly.pdbx_strand_id
1 'polypeptide(L)'
;MDKNKSESGTNGTNYDVNGESKCPFLNGELHQAAGGGTTNRDWWPNMLNLNILRQHSSLSDPMGDDFNYAEEFNSLDLEAVKKDLYALMTDSQDWWPADYGHYGPFFIRMAWHAAGTYRIADGRGGGGTGAQRFAPLNSWPDNANLDKARLLLWPIKQKYGKKLSWADLLILAGNCAHESMGLKMFGFGGGREDIWQPEEDIYWGSEAEWLGNKKRYDKEGELENPLGAAHMGLIYVNPEGPNANPDPVAAAHDIRETFGRMAM
;
A
#
# COMPACT_ATOMS: atom_id res chain seq x y z
N MET A 1 -50.69 -26.52 -19.66
CA MET A 1 -51.51 -26.00 -18.54
C MET A 1 -50.74 -26.33 -17.27
N ASP A 2 -49.75 -25.50 -16.96
CA ASP A 2 -49.81 -24.36 -16.01
C ASP A 2 -49.42 -24.86 -14.61
N LYS A 3 -48.22 -24.57 -14.07
CA LYS A 3 -47.59 -23.29 -13.63
C LYS A 3 -47.66 -23.17 -12.11
N ASN A 4 -46.50 -23.03 -11.47
CA ASN A 4 -46.15 -22.13 -10.34
C ASN A 4 -44.75 -22.55 -9.84
N LYS A 5 -43.64 -21.93 -10.23
CA LYS A 5 -43.08 -20.60 -9.88
C LYS A 5 -43.02 -20.29 -8.37
N SER A 6 -41.80 -20.34 -7.83
CA SER A 6 -41.28 -19.30 -6.92
C SER A 6 -39.75 -19.24 -7.06
N GLU A 7 -39.26 -18.30 -7.87
CA GLU A 7 -37.88 -17.81 -7.82
C GLU A 7 -37.83 -16.63 -6.84
N SER A 8 -36.91 -16.71 -5.88
CA SER A 8 -36.30 -15.56 -5.19
C SER A 8 -34.83 -15.95 -5.04
N GLY A 9 -33.87 -15.31 -5.69
CA GLY A 9 -33.51 -13.92 -5.46
C GLY A 9 -32.21 -13.89 -4.67
N THR A 10 -31.10 -13.85 -5.40
CA THR A 10 -29.76 -13.30 -5.05
C THR A 10 -29.37 -13.20 -3.57
N ASN A 11 -28.34 -13.95 -3.18
CA ASN A 11 -27.42 -13.52 -2.12
C ASN A 11 -25.98 -13.70 -2.60
N GLY A 12 -25.22 -12.60 -2.53
CA GLY A 12 -23.85 -12.51 -2.95
C GLY A 12 -22.95 -13.49 -2.21
N THR A 13 -22.09 -14.16 -2.96
CA THR A 13 -21.02 -14.98 -2.40
C THR A 13 -19.95 -14.04 -1.84
N ASN A 14 -19.96 -13.85 -0.53
CA ASN A 14 -18.82 -13.30 0.21
C ASN A 14 -17.61 -14.20 -0.05
N TYR A 15 -16.51 -13.62 -0.51
CA TYR A 15 -15.23 -14.32 -0.62
C TYR A 15 -14.72 -14.62 0.79
N ASP A 16 -14.81 -15.89 1.18
CA ASP A 16 -14.26 -16.39 2.44
C ASP A 16 -12.74 -16.50 2.28
N VAL A 17 -12.01 -15.50 2.80
CA VAL A 17 -10.56 -15.42 2.74
C VAL A 17 -9.93 -15.94 4.03
N ASN A 18 -10.43 -17.06 4.55
CA ASN A 18 -9.83 -17.75 5.70
C ASN A 18 -9.60 -19.23 5.37
N GLY A 19 -8.67 -19.47 4.44
CA GLY A 19 -8.02 -20.75 4.29
C GLY A 19 -6.64 -20.68 4.92
N GLU A 20 -6.39 -21.45 5.98
CA GLU A 20 -5.04 -21.75 6.46
C GLU A 20 -4.13 -22.01 5.26
N SER A 21 -3.04 -21.26 5.16
CA SER A 21 -2.10 -21.24 4.04
C SER A 21 -1.47 -22.62 3.79
N LYS A 22 -2.13 -23.47 3.02
CA LYS A 22 -1.56 -24.65 2.39
C LYS A 22 -1.24 -24.29 0.94
N CYS A 23 -0.03 -23.79 0.72
CA CYS A 23 0.46 -23.41 -0.60
C CYS A 23 0.51 -24.66 -1.53
N PRO A 24 -0.27 -24.72 -2.63
CA PRO A 24 -0.52 -25.96 -3.38
C PRO A 24 0.53 -26.28 -4.47
N PHE A 25 1.72 -25.66 -4.47
CA PHE A 25 2.67 -25.69 -5.60
C PHE A 25 4.08 -26.22 -5.31
N LEU A 26 4.25 -27.12 -4.33
CA LEU A 26 5.53 -27.82 -4.13
C LEU A 26 5.45 -29.27 -4.64
N ASN A 27 5.65 -29.48 -5.95
CA ASN A 27 5.92 -30.81 -6.53
C ASN A 27 7.38 -31.24 -6.28
N GLY A 28 7.75 -31.26 -4.99
CA GLY A 28 9.04 -31.62 -4.45
C GLY A 28 9.05 -31.24 -2.97
N GLU A 29 8.85 -32.22 -2.08
CA GLU A 29 8.69 -32.00 -0.64
C GLU A 29 9.98 -31.47 -0.01
N LEU A 30 10.16 -30.15 0.02
CA LEU A 30 10.89 -29.50 1.10
C LEU A 30 9.94 -29.49 2.31
N HIS A 31 10.09 -30.46 3.22
CA HIS A 31 9.28 -30.53 4.44
C HIS A 31 9.43 -29.27 5.33
N GLN A 32 10.49 -28.49 5.12
CA GLN A 32 10.74 -27.19 5.76
C GLN A 32 11.40 -26.26 4.73
N ALA A 33 10.86 -25.05 4.56
CA ALA A 33 11.53 -23.99 3.82
C ALA A 33 12.75 -23.49 4.61
N ALA A 34 13.75 -22.93 3.93
CA ALA A 34 14.85 -22.25 4.62
C ALA A 34 14.28 -21.11 5.49
N GLY A 35 14.60 -21.13 6.78
CA GLY A 35 14.01 -20.21 7.77
C GLY A 35 12.65 -20.63 8.35
N GLY A 36 12.15 -21.83 8.01
CA GLY A 36 10.96 -22.42 8.64
C GLY A 36 11.25 -23.08 9.99
N GLY A 37 10.18 -23.40 10.73
CA GLY A 37 10.24 -24.01 12.06
C GLY A 37 10.13 -22.99 13.20
N THR A 38 10.07 -23.50 14.45
CA THR A 38 9.99 -22.66 15.64
C THR A 38 11.27 -21.84 15.82
N THR A 39 11.11 -20.54 16.02
CA THR A 39 12.19 -19.56 16.21
C THR A 39 12.32 -19.17 17.67
N ASN A 40 13.40 -18.45 18.03
CA ASN A 40 13.56 -17.90 19.39
C ASN A 40 12.40 -16.99 19.79
N ARG A 41 11.77 -16.29 18.85
CA ARG A 41 10.68 -15.36 19.16
C ARG A 41 9.39 -16.08 19.53
N ASP A 42 9.20 -17.31 19.05
CA ASP A 42 8.07 -18.14 19.43
C ASP A 42 8.21 -18.61 20.90
N TRP A 43 9.43 -18.91 21.35
CA TRP A 43 9.72 -19.27 22.74
C TRP A 43 9.78 -18.07 23.68
N TRP A 44 10.30 -16.93 23.21
CA TRP A 44 10.44 -15.70 23.98
C TRP A 44 9.80 -14.52 23.23
N PRO A 45 8.45 -14.44 23.20
CA PRO A 45 7.73 -13.43 22.40
C PRO A 45 8.01 -11.99 22.82
N ASN A 46 8.38 -11.78 24.09
CA ASN A 46 8.72 -10.48 24.65
C ASN A 46 10.23 -10.16 24.63
N MET A 47 11.05 -10.97 23.95
CA MET A 47 12.48 -10.69 23.81
C MET A 47 12.68 -9.42 22.98
N LEU A 48 13.62 -8.56 23.40
CA LEU A 48 13.97 -7.34 22.69
C LEU A 48 14.37 -7.64 21.24
N ASN A 49 13.70 -7.00 20.28
CA ASN A 49 13.97 -7.17 18.86
C ASN A 49 15.10 -6.24 18.38
N LEU A 50 16.28 -6.80 18.13
CA LEU A 50 17.41 -6.05 17.57
C LEU A 50 17.44 -6.02 16.03
N ASN A 51 16.53 -6.74 15.35
CA ASN A 51 16.52 -6.77 13.88
C ASN A 51 16.22 -5.40 13.27
N ILE A 52 15.47 -4.55 13.97
CA ILE A 52 15.16 -3.18 13.54
C ILE A 52 16.42 -2.33 13.31
N LEU A 53 17.53 -2.67 13.96
CA LEU A 53 18.83 -1.98 13.84
C LEU A 53 19.70 -2.52 12.69
N ARG A 54 19.22 -3.54 11.97
CA ARG A 54 19.93 -4.21 10.87
C ARG A 54 19.13 -4.17 9.56
N GLN A 55 18.03 -3.43 9.54
CA GLN A 55 17.25 -3.23 8.33
C GLN A 55 18.02 -2.37 7.34
N HIS A 56 17.64 -2.50 6.06
CA HIS A 56 18.22 -1.71 4.97
C HIS A 56 19.75 -1.76 4.93
N SER A 57 20.31 -2.93 5.25
CA SER A 57 21.74 -3.18 5.16
C SER A 57 22.21 -3.08 3.70
N SER A 58 23.42 -2.55 3.47
CA SER A 58 24.03 -2.54 2.13
C SER A 58 24.18 -3.94 1.54
N LEU A 59 24.20 -4.99 2.38
CA LEU A 59 24.24 -6.39 1.92
C LEU A 59 22.98 -6.85 1.18
N SER A 60 21.84 -6.19 1.40
CA SER A 60 20.59 -6.46 0.66
C SER A 60 20.30 -5.44 -0.43
N ASP A 61 21.14 -4.40 -0.57
CA ASP A 61 21.03 -3.38 -1.59
C ASP A 61 21.75 -3.80 -2.89
N PRO A 62 21.04 -3.95 -4.03
CA PRO A 62 21.64 -4.35 -5.30
C PRO A 62 22.36 -3.21 -6.04
N MET A 63 22.31 -1.96 -5.55
CA MET A 63 22.82 -0.78 -6.25
C MET A 63 24.33 -0.60 -6.11
N GLY A 64 24.92 -1.20 -5.07
CA GLY A 64 26.35 -1.08 -4.73
C GLY A 64 26.68 0.21 -3.98
N ASP A 65 27.80 0.19 -3.26
CA ASP A 65 28.18 1.24 -2.29
C ASP A 65 28.43 2.62 -2.93
N ASP A 66 28.75 2.67 -4.23
CA ASP A 66 29.04 3.92 -4.96
C ASP A 66 27.78 4.57 -5.57
N PHE A 67 26.60 3.98 -5.40
CA PHE A 67 25.37 4.52 -5.97
C PHE A 67 24.89 5.77 -5.25
N ASN A 68 24.61 6.83 -6.02
CA ASN A 68 24.04 8.08 -5.52
C ASN A 68 22.74 8.38 -6.27
N TYR A 69 21.60 8.17 -5.62
CA TYR A 69 20.30 8.37 -6.26
C TYR A 69 20.05 9.84 -6.62
N ALA A 70 20.48 10.80 -5.80
CA ALA A 70 20.30 12.21 -6.08
C ALA A 70 21.02 12.63 -7.37
N GLU A 71 22.24 12.13 -7.62
CA GLU A 71 22.96 12.37 -8.87
C GLU A 71 22.26 11.72 -10.07
N GLU A 72 21.81 10.48 -9.92
CA GLU A 72 21.13 9.74 -10.98
C GLU A 72 19.78 10.38 -11.34
N PHE A 73 19.01 10.79 -10.34
CA PHE A 73 17.74 11.51 -10.52
C PHE A 73 17.95 12.89 -11.16
N ASN A 74 18.98 13.65 -10.76
CA ASN A 74 19.30 14.93 -11.40
C ASN A 74 19.69 14.79 -12.88
N SER A 75 20.16 13.61 -13.29
CA SER A 75 20.46 13.29 -14.69
C SER A 75 19.27 12.74 -15.49
N LEU A 76 18.10 12.58 -14.85
CA LEU A 76 16.88 12.06 -15.46
C LEU A 76 16.21 13.12 -16.33
N ASP A 77 15.81 12.74 -17.54
CA ASP A 77 14.90 13.56 -18.34
C ASP A 77 13.48 13.44 -17.78
N LEU A 78 13.17 14.27 -16.78
CA LEU A 78 11.89 14.23 -16.09
C LEU A 78 10.72 14.57 -17.02
N GLU A 79 10.91 15.46 -18.00
CA GLU A 79 9.87 15.79 -18.98
C GLU A 79 9.54 14.60 -19.87
N ALA A 80 10.54 13.81 -20.27
CA ALA A 80 10.30 12.56 -20.97
C ALA A 80 9.52 11.55 -20.10
N VAL A 81 9.87 11.42 -18.80
CA VAL A 81 9.14 10.53 -17.87
C VAL A 81 7.67 10.94 -17.78
N LYS A 82 7.40 12.24 -17.59
CA LYS A 82 6.04 12.78 -17.53
C LYS A 82 5.28 12.51 -18.81
N LYS A 83 5.91 12.74 -19.97
CA LYS A 83 5.31 12.45 -21.28
C LYS A 83 4.92 10.98 -21.43
N ASP A 84 5.80 10.06 -21.03
CA ASP A 84 5.49 8.63 -21.08
C ASP A 84 4.37 8.25 -20.10
N LEU A 85 4.34 8.85 -18.89
CA LEU A 85 3.25 8.66 -17.93
C LEU A 85 1.91 9.13 -18.50
N TYR A 86 1.86 10.29 -19.15
CA TYR A 86 0.65 10.78 -19.80
C TYR A 86 0.19 9.85 -20.92
N ALA A 87 1.12 9.30 -21.71
CA ALA A 87 0.79 8.35 -22.76
C ALA A 87 0.22 7.05 -22.19
N LEU A 88 0.88 6.48 -21.17
CA LEU A 88 0.46 5.27 -20.47
C LEU A 88 -0.96 5.41 -19.91
N MET A 89 -1.31 6.59 -19.39
CA MET A 89 -2.61 6.81 -18.76
C MET A 89 -3.79 6.53 -19.68
N THR A 90 -3.63 6.64 -21.00
CA THR A 90 -4.67 6.33 -21.99
C THR A 90 -4.37 5.07 -22.81
N ASP A 91 -3.28 4.36 -22.51
CA ASP A 91 -2.87 3.12 -23.17
C ASP A 91 -3.44 1.90 -22.42
N SER A 92 -4.74 1.68 -22.57
CA SER A 92 -5.46 0.61 -21.88
C SER A 92 -4.90 -0.77 -22.22
N GLN A 93 -4.64 -1.58 -21.19
CA GLN A 93 -4.15 -2.94 -21.29
C GLN A 93 -5.30 -3.95 -21.11
N ASP A 94 -5.34 -5.00 -21.94
CA ASP A 94 -6.43 -5.99 -21.91
C ASP A 94 -6.54 -6.75 -20.57
N TRP A 95 -5.42 -6.96 -19.88
CA TRP A 95 -5.37 -7.67 -18.60
C TRP A 95 -5.86 -6.82 -17.42
N TRP A 96 -5.95 -5.50 -17.59
CA TRP A 96 -6.55 -4.58 -16.64
C TRP A 96 -7.07 -3.34 -17.35
N PRO A 97 -8.23 -3.41 -18.03
CA PRO A 97 -8.72 -2.30 -18.86
C PRO A 97 -8.90 -1.00 -18.07
N ALA A 98 -8.60 0.13 -18.71
CA ALA A 98 -8.73 1.43 -18.08
C ALA A 98 -10.21 1.84 -17.99
N ASP A 99 -10.68 2.12 -16.77
CA ASP A 99 -11.99 2.73 -16.56
C ASP A 99 -12.07 4.06 -17.32
N TYR A 100 -13.13 4.23 -18.10
CA TYR A 100 -13.33 5.40 -18.98
C TYR A 100 -12.19 5.64 -19.99
N GLY A 101 -11.37 4.62 -20.27
CA GLY A 101 -10.20 4.74 -21.15
C GLY A 101 -9.05 5.54 -20.53
N HIS A 102 -9.03 5.76 -19.21
CA HIS A 102 -7.97 6.54 -18.56
C HIS A 102 -7.61 6.02 -17.15
N TYR A 103 -6.37 5.59 -16.91
CA TYR A 103 -5.86 5.13 -15.60
C TYR A 103 -5.63 6.23 -14.56
N GLY A 104 -6.04 7.46 -14.84
CA GLY A 104 -5.70 8.65 -14.05
C GLY A 104 -6.21 8.54 -12.61
N PRO A 105 -7.53 8.31 -12.41
CA PRO A 105 -8.09 8.09 -11.08
C PRO A 105 -7.43 6.94 -10.32
N PHE A 106 -7.01 5.89 -11.03
CA PHE A 106 -6.36 4.73 -10.43
C PHE A 106 -4.95 5.05 -9.92
N PHE A 107 -4.15 5.80 -10.68
CA PHE A 107 -2.83 6.27 -10.23
C PHE A 107 -2.92 7.32 -9.13
N ILE A 108 -3.96 8.15 -9.10
CA ILE A 108 -4.23 9.06 -7.98
C ILE A 108 -4.46 8.27 -6.70
N ARG A 109 -5.33 7.23 -6.74
CA ARG A 109 -5.54 6.35 -5.59
C ARG A 109 -4.24 5.67 -5.17
N MET A 110 -3.45 5.14 -6.11
CA MET A 110 -2.17 4.51 -5.80
C MET A 110 -1.21 5.45 -5.06
N ALA A 111 -1.04 6.67 -5.56
CA ALA A 111 -0.17 7.69 -4.96
C ALA A 111 -0.70 8.13 -3.58
N TRP A 112 -2.01 8.34 -3.46
CA TRP A 112 -2.67 8.63 -2.18
C TRP A 112 -2.43 7.54 -1.15
N HIS A 113 -2.60 6.27 -1.51
CA HIS A 113 -2.36 5.14 -0.60
C HIS A 113 -0.88 4.94 -0.29
N ALA A 114 0.02 5.34 -1.19
CA ALA A 114 1.45 5.28 -0.92
C ALA A 114 1.85 6.34 0.11
N ALA A 115 1.33 7.58 -0.02
CA ALA A 115 1.60 8.67 0.91
C ALA A 115 0.80 8.59 2.23
N GLY A 116 -0.40 8.01 2.18
CA GLY A 116 -1.40 8.11 3.24
C GLY A 116 -1.21 7.16 4.42
N THR A 117 -0.09 6.44 4.51
CA THR A 117 0.22 5.63 5.71
C THR A 117 1.02 6.41 6.76
N TYR A 118 1.38 7.66 6.46
CA TYR A 118 2.20 8.53 7.30
C TYR A 118 1.50 8.88 8.62
N ARG A 119 2.24 8.96 9.74
CA ARG A 119 1.67 9.37 11.04
C ARG A 119 2.61 10.34 11.75
N ILE A 120 2.07 11.41 12.32
CA ILE A 120 2.86 12.45 12.99
C ILE A 120 3.48 12.00 14.31
N ALA A 121 2.85 11.02 14.97
CA ALA A 121 3.24 10.60 16.31
C ALA A 121 4.65 9.98 16.37
N ASP A 122 5.04 9.27 15.31
CA ASP A 122 6.36 8.64 15.20
C ASP A 122 7.08 8.90 13.87
N GLY A 123 6.46 9.63 12.94
CA GLY A 123 7.03 9.99 11.65
C GLY A 123 7.13 8.83 10.66
N ARG A 124 6.55 7.65 10.97
CA ARG A 124 6.65 6.44 10.15
C ARG A 124 5.54 6.37 9.10
N GLY A 125 5.74 5.49 8.12
CA GLY A 125 4.87 5.34 6.96
C GLY A 125 5.11 6.44 5.92
N GLY A 126 4.15 6.59 5.01
CA GLY A 126 4.22 7.53 3.91
C GLY A 126 4.91 6.99 2.67
N GLY A 127 5.02 7.85 1.65
CA GLY A 127 5.50 7.47 0.31
C GLY A 127 7.02 7.52 0.15
N GLY A 128 7.77 7.80 1.22
CA GLY A 128 9.19 8.15 1.17
C GLY A 128 10.14 7.02 0.75
N THR A 129 9.72 5.77 0.91
CA THR A 129 10.58 4.58 0.71
C THR A 129 10.07 3.66 -0.38
N GLY A 130 8.88 3.93 -0.94
CA GLY A 130 8.22 3.03 -1.88
C GLY A 130 7.71 1.72 -1.24
N ALA A 131 7.56 1.68 0.08
CA ALA A 131 7.17 0.49 0.85
C ALA A 131 5.84 -0.17 0.41
N GLN A 132 4.98 0.54 -0.33
CA GLN A 132 3.74 -0.04 -0.91
C GLN A 132 4.01 -1.26 -1.82
N ARG A 133 5.24 -1.44 -2.32
CA ARG A 133 5.64 -2.63 -3.10
C ARG A 133 5.96 -3.87 -2.25
N PHE A 134 6.12 -3.70 -0.94
CA PHE A 134 6.48 -4.76 0.00
C PHE A 134 5.33 -5.10 0.95
N ALA A 135 5.43 -6.25 1.61
CA ALA A 135 4.58 -6.58 2.74
C ALA A 135 4.80 -5.57 3.89
N PRO A 136 3.78 -5.32 4.73
CA PRO A 136 2.41 -5.80 4.59
C PRO A 136 1.59 -4.96 3.59
N LEU A 137 2.06 -3.77 3.21
CA LEU A 137 1.27 -2.77 2.47
C LEU A 137 0.82 -3.26 1.09
N ASN A 138 1.63 -4.06 0.40
CA ASN A 138 1.27 -4.62 -0.90
C ASN A 138 0.07 -5.59 -0.85
N SER A 139 -0.36 -6.00 0.35
CA SER A 139 -1.45 -6.95 0.57
C SER A 139 -2.49 -6.46 1.58
N TRP A 140 -2.42 -5.19 2.00
CA TRP A 140 -3.49 -4.59 2.79
C TRP A 140 -4.82 -4.60 2.01
N PRO A 141 -5.97 -4.88 2.67
CA PRO A 141 -7.28 -4.84 2.02
C PRO A 141 -7.55 -3.53 1.29
N ASP A 142 -7.19 -2.39 1.89
CA ASP A 142 -7.43 -1.07 1.28
C ASP A 142 -6.51 -0.80 0.07
N ASN A 143 -5.44 -1.58 -0.08
CA ASN A 143 -4.55 -1.54 -1.24
C ASN A 143 -4.94 -2.54 -2.33
N ALA A 144 -6.14 -3.12 -2.26
CA ALA A 144 -6.65 -4.05 -3.26
C ALA A 144 -6.51 -3.49 -4.68
N ASN A 145 -6.04 -4.35 -5.59
CA ASN A 145 -5.73 -4.09 -7.00
C ASN A 145 -4.59 -3.09 -7.24
N LEU A 146 -4.00 -2.42 -6.24
CA LEU A 146 -2.87 -1.51 -6.48
C LEU A 146 -1.59 -2.24 -6.93
N ASP A 147 -1.52 -3.55 -6.76
CA ASP A 147 -0.55 -4.41 -7.44
C ASP A 147 -0.58 -4.23 -8.96
N LYS A 148 -1.78 -4.08 -9.54
CA LYS A 148 -1.98 -3.84 -10.98
C LYS A 148 -1.55 -2.44 -11.38
N ALA A 149 -1.83 -1.43 -10.55
CA ALA A 149 -1.35 -0.07 -10.77
C ALA A 149 0.18 -0.01 -10.84
N ARG A 150 0.86 -0.70 -9.91
CA ARG A 150 2.33 -0.81 -9.93
C ARG A 150 2.83 -1.58 -11.14
N LEU A 151 2.14 -2.65 -11.55
CA LEU A 151 2.49 -3.42 -12.74
C LEU A 151 2.36 -2.60 -14.03
N LEU A 152 1.32 -1.75 -14.15
CA LEU A 152 1.17 -0.81 -15.29
C LEU A 152 2.35 0.16 -15.40
N LEU A 153 2.95 0.55 -14.28
CA LEU A 153 4.11 1.47 -14.24
C LEU A 153 5.45 0.77 -14.49
N TRP A 154 5.49 -0.58 -14.51
CA TRP A 154 6.73 -1.31 -14.72
C TRP A 154 7.47 -0.96 -16.02
N PRO A 155 6.82 -0.82 -17.19
CA PRO A 155 7.52 -0.42 -18.42
C PRO A 155 8.22 0.95 -18.29
N ILE A 156 7.64 1.89 -17.54
CA ILE A 156 8.26 3.18 -17.24
C ILE A 156 9.49 2.96 -16.35
N LYS A 157 9.34 2.23 -15.24
CA LYS A 157 10.47 1.90 -14.35
C LYS A 157 11.60 1.19 -15.10
N GLN A 158 11.26 0.27 -16.00
CA GLN A 158 12.20 -0.49 -16.82
C GLN A 158 12.98 0.44 -17.77
N LYS A 159 12.29 1.38 -18.42
CA LYS A 159 12.89 2.35 -19.34
C LYS A 159 13.87 3.30 -18.65
N TYR A 160 13.52 3.80 -17.46
CA TYR A 160 14.31 4.80 -16.74
C TYR A 160 15.28 4.22 -15.71
N GLY A 161 15.15 2.93 -15.39
CA GLY A 161 16.11 2.16 -14.61
C GLY A 161 16.39 2.80 -13.24
N LYS A 162 17.67 2.86 -12.86
CA LYS A 162 18.13 3.37 -11.56
C LYS A 162 17.96 4.88 -11.35
N LYS A 163 17.72 5.63 -12.42
CA LYS A 163 17.52 7.09 -12.35
C LYS A 163 16.17 7.50 -11.78
N LEU A 164 15.23 6.57 -11.71
CA LEU A 164 13.89 6.80 -11.20
C LEU A 164 13.56 5.67 -10.22
N SER A 165 13.49 5.98 -8.92
CA SER A 165 13.07 5.03 -7.89
C SER A 165 11.59 4.69 -8.03
N TRP A 166 11.18 3.55 -7.48
CA TRP A 166 9.76 3.27 -7.30
C TRP A 166 9.12 4.29 -6.37
N ALA A 167 9.79 4.66 -5.28
CA ALA A 167 9.28 5.63 -4.32
C ALA A 167 8.86 6.96 -4.99
N ASP A 168 9.70 7.51 -5.89
CA ASP A 168 9.34 8.71 -6.65
C ASP A 168 8.31 8.42 -7.74
N LEU A 169 8.43 7.31 -8.49
CA LEU A 169 7.52 6.97 -9.58
C LEU A 169 6.07 6.83 -9.10
N LEU A 170 5.83 6.22 -7.93
CA LEU A 170 4.49 6.05 -7.38
C LEU A 170 3.80 7.40 -7.15
N ILE A 171 4.52 8.37 -6.59
CA ILE A 171 3.99 9.71 -6.30
C ILE A 171 3.89 10.54 -7.59
N LEU A 172 4.91 10.48 -8.44
CA LEU A 172 4.94 11.21 -9.72
C LEU A 172 3.79 10.80 -10.63
N ALA A 173 3.44 9.51 -10.68
CA ALA A 173 2.31 9.01 -11.47
C ALA A 173 0.97 9.64 -11.02
N GLY A 174 0.74 9.79 -9.71
CA GLY A 174 -0.43 10.48 -9.18
C GLY A 174 -0.46 11.97 -9.53
N ASN A 175 0.68 12.67 -9.39
CA ASN A 175 0.81 14.06 -9.80
C ASN A 175 0.51 14.25 -11.30
N CYS A 176 1.11 13.42 -12.15
CA CYS A 176 0.88 13.46 -13.59
C CYS A 176 -0.57 13.15 -13.95
N ALA A 177 -1.23 12.26 -13.21
CA ALA A 177 -2.64 11.93 -13.44
C ALA A 177 -3.57 13.12 -13.16
N HIS A 178 -3.29 13.91 -12.13
CA HIS A 178 -4.01 15.17 -11.91
C HIS A 178 -3.79 16.16 -13.07
N GLU A 179 -2.54 16.33 -13.50
CA GLU A 179 -2.19 17.24 -14.60
C GLU A 179 -2.84 16.82 -15.92
N SER A 180 -2.84 15.52 -16.25
CA SER A 180 -3.44 15.00 -17.49
C SER A 180 -4.96 15.18 -17.54
N MET A 181 -5.61 15.26 -16.37
CA MET A 181 -7.04 15.51 -16.22
C MET A 181 -7.38 16.99 -15.97
N GLY A 182 -6.42 17.90 -16.21
CA GLY A 182 -6.65 19.35 -16.21
C GLY A 182 -6.44 20.05 -14.87
N LEU A 183 -6.01 19.35 -13.81
CA LEU A 183 -5.64 19.98 -12.54
C LEU A 183 -4.15 20.35 -12.54
N LYS A 184 -3.85 21.63 -12.57
CA LYS A 184 -2.47 22.12 -12.42
C LYS A 184 -1.96 21.86 -11.00
N MET A 185 -0.95 21.01 -10.87
CA MET A 185 -0.29 20.73 -9.59
C MET A 185 0.61 21.89 -9.16
N PHE A 186 0.81 22.03 -7.84
CA PHE A 186 1.69 23.05 -7.27
C PHE A 186 3.16 22.82 -7.65
N GLY A 187 3.58 21.55 -7.67
CA GLY A 187 4.92 21.12 -8.02
C GLY A 187 5.15 19.66 -7.64
N PHE A 188 6.35 19.16 -7.94
CA PHE A 188 6.83 17.84 -7.55
C PHE A 188 8.31 17.94 -7.19
N GLY A 189 8.72 17.22 -6.14
CA GLY A 189 10.12 17.03 -5.78
C GLY A 189 10.42 15.55 -5.67
N GLY A 190 11.44 15.09 -6.39
CA GLY A 190 11.99 13.73 -6.27
C GLY A 190 13.08 13.64 -5.20
N GLY A 191 13.78 12.51 -5.17
CA GLY A 191 14.87 12.23 -4.24
C GLY A 191 14.54 11.16 -3.20
N ARG A 192 13.43 10.43 -3.36
CA ARG A 192 13.08 9.30 -2.51
C ARG A 192 13.84 8.05 -2.94
N GLU A 193 14.71 7.54 -2.10
CA GLU A 193 15.46 6.31 -2.38
C GLU A 193 14.59 5.06 -2.14
N ASP A 194 14.78 4.04 -2.98
CA ASP A 194 14.09 2.75 -2.81
C ASP A 194 14.71 1.96 -1.65
N ILE A 195 13.86 1.30 -0.85
CA ILE A 195 14.30 0.26 0.11
C ILE A 195 14.28 -1.12 -0.54
N TRP A 196 15.03 -2.09 -0.01
CA TRP A 196 15.17 -3.43 -0.62
C TRP A 196 14.58 -4.58 0.20
N GLN A 197 13.95 -4.25 1.32
CA GLN A 197 13.23 -5.19 2.18
C GLN A 197 12.04 -4.48 2.85
N PRO A 198 11.02 -5.23 3.31
CA PRO A 198 9.96 -4.69 4.15
C PRO A 198 10.50 -3.96 5.38
N GLU A 199 9.78 -2.92 5.82
CA GLU A 199 9.99 -2.26 7.10
C GLU A 199 9.28 -3.05 8.21
N GLU A 200 10.05 -3.59 9.16
CA GLU A 200 9.60 -4.37 10.32
C GLU A 200 9.55 -3.54 11.61
N ASP A 201 9.96 -2.27 11.55
CA ASP A 201 10.03 -1.36 12.69
C ASP A 201 8.81 -0.45 12.81
N ILE A 202 7.78 -0.66 11.99
CA ILE A 202 6.52 0.06 12.05
C ILE A 202 5.46 -0.75 12.81
N TYR A 203 4.95 -0.17 13.90
CA TYR A 203 3.81 -0.72 14.64
C TYR A 203 2.49 -0.26 13.99
N TRP A 204 1.86 -1.17 13.23
CA TRP A 204 0.57 -0.95 12.55
C TRP A 204 -0.66 -1.27 13.41
N GLY A 205 -0.46 -1.82 14.61
CA GLY A 205 -1.52 -2.27 15.52
C GLY A 205 -1.29 -3.71 15.99
N SER A 206 -2.05 -4.11 17.01
CA SER A 206 -1.94 -5.43 17.66
C SER A 206 -2.98 -6.45 17.20
N GLU A 207 -3.83 -6.11 16.23
CA GLU A 207 -4.83 -7.00 15.68
C GLU A 207 -4.21 -8.17 14.91
N ALA A 208 -4.85 -9.33 14.99
CA ALA A 208 -4.45 -10.55 14.27
C ALA A 208 -5.31 -10.79 13.02
N GLU A 209 -6.29 -9.93 12.75
CA GLU A 209 -7.26 -10.06 11.66
C GLU A 209 -7.28 -8.76 10.86
N TRP A 210 -7.35 -8.89 9.53
CA TRP A 210 -7.59 -7.75 8.65
C TRP A 210 -8.93 -7.10 8.95
N LEU A 211 -8.97 -5.77 8.85
CA LEU A 211 -10.13 -4.95 9.18
C LEU A 211 -10.60 -5.08 10.65
N GLY A 212 -9.80 -5.69 11.52
CA GLY A 212 -10.02 -5.66 12.96
C GLY A 212 -9.64 -4.31 13.57
N ASN A 213 -10.36 -3.89 14.61
CA ASN A 213 -10.05 -2.68 15.38
C ASN A 213 -10.33 -2.80 16.89
N LYS A 214 -10.70 -3.98 17.40
CA LYS A 214 -11.09 -4.12 18.82
C LYS A 214 -9.97 -3.79 19.80
N LYS A 215 -8.70 -3.85 19.36
CA LYS A 215 -7.52 -3.64 20.23
C LYS A 215 -6.99 -2.22 20.19
N ARG A 216 -7.31 -1.44 19.15
CA ARG A 216 -6.80 -0.09 18.95
C ARG A 216 -7.67 1.01 19.55
N TYR A 217 -8.84 0.68 20.11
CA TYR A 217 -9.67 1.65 20.81
C TYR A 217 -9.71 1.29 22.29
N ASP A 218 -9.50 2.27 23.16
CA ASP A 218 -9.63 2.07 24.61
C ASP A 218 -11.11 2.08 25.06
N LYS A 219 -11.35 2.12 26.38
CA LYS A 219 -12.71 2.06 26.93
C LYS A 219 -13.49 3.34 26.71
N GLU A 220 -12.77 4.43 26.49
CA GLU A 220 -13.27 5.77 26.24
C GLU A 220 -13.54 5.98 24.73
N GLY A 221 -13.07 5.06 23.89
CA GLY A 221 -13.24 5.12 22.43
C GLY A 221 -12.13 5.91 21.74
N GLU A 222 -11.03 6.18 22.43
CA GLU A 222 -9.89 6.89 21.88
C GLU A 222 -8.98 5.94 21.09
N LEU A 223 -8.52 6.40 19.93
CA LEU A 223 -7.63 5.62 19.07
C LEU A 223 -6.23 5.51 19.70
N GLU A 224 -5.67 4.31 19.74
CA GLU A 224 -4.35 4.02 20.31
C GLU A 224 -3.25 4.81 19.61
N ASN A 225 -2.42 5.53 20.36
CA ASN A 225 -1.20 6.16 19.84
C ASN A 225 -0.11 5.07 19.63
N PRO A 226 0.63 5.01 18.50
CA PRO A 226 0.74 6.00 17.42
C PRO A 226 -0.10 5.72 16.17
N LEU A 227 -1.17 4.93 16.27
CA LEU A 227 -1.96 4.53 15.10
C LEU A 227 -2.69 5.72 14.49
N GLY A 228 -2.76 5.75 13.15
CA GLY A 228 -3.43 6.79 12.37
C GLY A 228 -4.66 6.31 11.61
N ALA A 229 -5.08 5.06 11.79
CA ALA A 229 -6.18 4.44 11.04
C ALA A 229 -7.17 3.73 11.95
N ALA A 230 -8.46 3.75 11.58
CA ALA A 230 -9.57 3.19 12.34
C ALA A 230 -9.63 1.65 12.34
N HIS A 231 -9.00 0.98 11.37
CA HIS A 231 -8.92 -0.49 11.30
C HIS A 231 -7.58 -0.97 10.75
N MET A 232 -7.19 -2.20 11.10
CA MET A 232 -5.99 -2.83 10.56
C MET A 232 -6.14 -3.03 9.05
N GLY A 233 -5.18 -2.53 8.28
CA GLY A 233 -5.19 -2.68 6.82
C GLY A 233 -6.01 -1.63 6.05
N LEU A 234 -6.53 -0.60 6.74
CA LEU A 234 -7.07 0.61 6.13
C LEU A 234 -6.04 1.74 6.14
N ILE A 235 -6.15 2.66 5.17
CA ILE A 235 -5.31 3.87 5.15
C ILE A 235 -5.76 4.85 6.23
N TYR A 236 -7.06 5.17 6.31
CA TYR A 236 -7.61 6.11 7.29
C TYR A 236 -8.84 5.55 8.01
N VAL A 237 -9.99 5.55 7.35
CA VAL A 237 -11.30 5.25 7.95
C VAL A 237 -12.04 4.20 7.13
N ASN A 238 -13.07 3.59 7.73
CA ASN A 238 -13.94 2.68 7.00
C ASN A 238 -14.89 3.47 6.06
N PRO A 239 -14.92 3.17 4.75
CA PRO A 239 -15.79 3.87 3.79
C PRO A 239 -17.29 3.67 4.03
N GLU A 240 -17.68 2.62 4.77
CA GLU A 240 -19.07 2.34 5.16
C GLU A 240 -19.46 3.00 6.49
N GLY A 241 -18.56 3.77 7.10
CA GLY A 241 -18.70 4.36 8.43
C GLY A 241 -18.15 3.47 9.55
N PRO A 242 -18.12 3.96 10.81
CA PRO A 242 -17.45 3.28 11.91
C PRO A 242 -18.03 1.88 12.13
N ASN A 243 -17.20 0.84 12.00
CA ASN A 243 -17.62 -0.57 12.08
C ASN A 243 -18.76 -0.93 11.11
N ALA A 244 -18.73 -0.38 9.89
CA ALA A 244 -19.77 -0.53 8.87
C ALA A 244 -21.16 -0.03 9.31
N ASN A 245 -21.20 0.87 10.31
CA ASN A 245 -22.41 1.64 10.63
C ASN A 245 -22.43 2.91 9.76
N PRO A 246 -23.41 3.08 8.85
CA PRO A 246 -23.47 4.18 7.90
C PRO A 246 -23.96 5.49 8.55
N ASP A 247 -23.37 5.87 9.68
CA ASP A 247 -23.58 7.15 10.35
C ASP A 247 -22.51 8.17 9.90
N PRO A 248 -22.88 9.16 9.07
CA PRO A 248 -21.93 10.14 8.56
C PRO A 248 -21.39 11.08 9.64
N VAL A 249 -22.13 11.31 10.73
CA VAL A 249 -21.66 12.17 11.84
C VAL A 249 -20.58 11.41 12.60
N ALA A 250 -20.81 10.13 12.92
CA ALA A 250 -19.81 9.28 13.53
C ALA A 250 -18.57 9.12 12.64
N ALA A 251 -18.77 8.90 11.33
CA ALA A 251 -17.66 8.83 10.36
C ALA A 251 -16.84 10.13 10.32
N ALA A 252 -17.47 11.31 10.46
CA ALA A 252 -16.76 12.58 10.50
C ALA A 252 -15.85 12.74 11.72
N HIS A 253 -16.15 12.06 12.85
CA HIS A 253 -15.25 12.00 14.00
C HIS A 253 -14.01 11.17 13.68
N ASP A 254 -14.18 9.95 13.13
CA ASP A 254 -13.07 9.09 12.70
C ASP A 254 -12.20 9.80 11.63
N ILE A 255 -12.83 10.50 10.69
CA ILE A 255 -12.10 11.26 9.65
C ILE A 255 -11.23 12.33 10.31
N ARG A 256 -11.80 13.16 11.19
CA ARG A 256 -11.05 14.22 11.86
C ARG A 256 -9.88 13.66 12.67
N GLU A 257 -10.13 12.58 13.40
CA GLU A 257 -9.11 11.96 14.25
C GLU A 257 -7.96 11.38 13.42
N THR A 258 -8.29 10.57 12.42
CA THR A 258 -7.27 9.89 11.58
C THR A 258 -6.48 10.89 10.73
N PHE A 259 -7.14 11.85 10.09
CA PHE A 259 -6.45 12.91 9.33
C PHE A 259 -5.60 13.82 10.24
N GLY A 260 -6.08 14.15 11.44
CA GLY A 260 -5.32 14.92 12.43
C GLY A 260 -4.02 14.22 12.82
N ARG A 261 -4.02 12.88 12.92
CA ARG A 261 -2.81 12.06 13.15
C ARG A 261 -1.91 11.94 11.93
N MET A 262 -2.36 12.39 10.76
CA MET A 262 -1.61 12.38 9.50
C MET A 262 -1.30 13.80 8.99
N ALA A 263 -1.28 14.78 9.90
CA ALA A 263 -0.90 16.19 9.67
C ALA A 263 -1.89 17.02 8.83
N MET A 264 -3.19 16.67 8.85
CA MET A 264 -4.25 17.39 8.12
C MET A 264 -5.31 17.94 9.05
#